data_AF-A0A849PS00-F1
#
_entry.id   AF-A0A849PS00-F1
#
_cell.length_a   1.000
_cell.length_b   1.000
_cell.length_c   1.000
_cell.angle_alpha   90.00
_cell.angle_beta   90.00
_cell.angle_gamma   90.00
#
_symmetry.space_group_name_H-M   'P 1'
#
loop_
_entity.id
_entity.type
_entity.pdbx_description
1 polymer ?
#
loop_
_entity_poly.entity_id
_entity_poly.type
_entity_poly.pdbx_seq_one_letter_code
_entity_poly.pdbx_strand_id
1 'polypeptide(L)'
;MRHIIIALLILSLIPVIAAEDASGGHGLGEQHAGESYAGDNPLLTYQHGTLRGDLIYTIGNSKYSGRLHPNATYTVDLSIELPEGATVEFARLYTYWTWSYIEAEGTYPDMLVTFGGMEITPDQAFTDRKGKSPYDYPAGTYCYNVIDQVDSGGAYTAVVRNVATDFKKFGMNGIGLLVIYNDPDGDEIEYWVKEGCDIIYANEEVGITAEEATTEFVFEGDVHQGDVADVTRATLITVVASG
;
A
#
# COMPACT_ATOMS: atom_id res chain seq x y z
N MET A 1 1.41 -31.23 -1.59
CA MET A 1 2.70 -30.51 -1.51
C MET A 1 2.45 -29.25 -0.71
N ARG A 2 3.43 -28.78 0.08
CA ARG A 2 3.32 -27.55 0.88
C ARG A 2 4.11 -26.45 0.19
N HIS A 3 3.46 -25.33 -0.08
CA HIS A 3 3.94 -24.22 -0.89
C HIS A 3 3.94 -22.99 0.00
N ILE A 4 5.09 -22.57 0.52
CA ILE A 4 5.14 -21.36 1.33
C ILE A 4 4.98 -20.16 0.39
N ILE A 5 3.85 -19.47 0.41
CA ILE A 5 3.63 -18.28 -0.42
C ILE A 5 3.75 -17.05 0.47
N ILE A 6 4.95 -16.47 0.51
CA ILE A 6 5.17 -15.19 1.17
C ILE A 6 4.67 -14.08 0.22
N ALA A 7 3.69 -13.26 0.59
CA ALA A 7 3.37 -12.04 -0.17
C ALA A 7 2.43 -11.09 0.61
N LEU A 8 2.92 -9.91 0.98
CA LEU A 8 2.73 -8.67 0.22
C LEU A 8 3.46 -7.53 1.00
N LEU A 9 4.35 -6.78 0.36
CA LEU A 9 5.02 -5.58 0.92
C LEU A 9 4.48 -4.36 0.18
N ILE A 10 4.07 -3.29 0.85
CA ILE A 10 3.73 -2.00 0.24
C ILE A 10 4.73 -0.94 0.73
N LEU A 11 5.58 -0.45 -0.16
CA LEU A 11 6.57 0.61 0.04
C LEU A 11 6.19 1.81 -0.85
N SER A 12 6.47 3.05 -0.44
CA SER A 12 6.33 4.21 -1.34
C SER A 12 7.69 4.90 -1.46
N LEU A 13 8.37 4.73 -2.59
CA LEU A 13 9.52 5.57 -2.95
C LEU A 13 8.98 6.85 -3.66
N ILE A 14 9.74 7.94 -3.71
CA ILE A 14 9.34 9.12 -4.51
C ILE A 14 10.52 9.50 -5.41
N PRO A 15 10.35 9.54 -6.75
CA PRO A 15 11.38 10.03 -7.64
C PRO A 15 11.47 11.56 -7.56
N VAL A 16 12.69 12.08 -7.72
CA VAL A 16 13.02 13.51 -7.72
C VAL A 16 12.18 14.25 -8.77
N ILE A 17 11.31 15.18 -8.32
CA ILE A 17 10.97 16.35 -9.12
C ILE A 17 11.88 17.46 -8.61
N ALA A 18 12.74 17.96 -9.50
CA ALA A 18 13.71 19.02 -9.21
C ALA A 18 13.02 20.17 -8.45
N ALA A 19 13.42 20.36 -7.19
CA ALA A 19 13.09 21.53 -6.43
C ALA A 19 13.97 22.67 -6.94
N GLU A 20 13.42 23.54 -7.80
CA GLU A 20 14.02 24.86 -7.99
C GLU A 20 13.68 25.73 -6.77
N ASP A 21 14.76 26.14 -6.10
CA ASP A 21 14.94 27.24 -5.15
C ASP A 21 13.78 27.66 -4.22
N ALA A 22 13.95 27.37 -2.93
CA ALA A 22 13.55 28.31 -1.89
C ALA A 22 14.51 28.22 -0.70
N SER A 23 15.27 29.29 -0.52
CA SER A 23 16.24 29.47 0.56
C SER A 23 15.55 29.84 1.88
N GLY A 24 16.06 29.28 2.98
CA GLY A 24 16.11 29.95 4.28
C GLY A 24 15.19 29.42 5.38
N GLY A 25 15.81 29.08 6.52
CA GLY A 25 15.17 29.19 7.85
C GLY A 25 15.27 27.94 8.72
N HIS A 26 16.31 27.87 9.56
CA HIS A 26 16.41 26.89 10.65
C HIS A 26 15.35 27.16 11.73
N GLY A 27 14.58 26.13 12.10
CA GLY A 27 13.77 26.08 13.30
C GLY A 27 13.81 24.66 13.87
N LEU A 28 14.41 24.51 15.04
CA LEU A 28 14.48 23.25 15.78
C LEU A 28 13.11 23.00 16.43
N GLY A 29 12.38 22.02 15.92
CA GLY A 29 11.14 21.49 16.50
C GLY A 29 11.36 20.05 16.96
N GLU A 30 10.69 19.69 18.05
CA GLU A 30 10.77 18.39 18.72
C GLU A 30 10.48 17.23 17.74
N GLN A 31 11.40 16.27 17.66
CA GLN A 31 11.30 15.11 16.78
C GLN A 31 10.27 14.12 17.35
N HIS A 32 9.13 14.00 16.70
CA HIS A 32 8.27 12.83 16.83
C HIS A 32 8.89 11.68 16.03
N ALA A 33 8.99 10.49 16.62
CA ALA A 33 9.40 9.28 15.90
C ALA A 33 8.40 9.04 14.73
N GLY A 34 8.88 8.99 13.49
CA GLY A 34 8.04 8.91 12.28
C GLY A 34 7.98 10.18 11.42
N GLU A 35 8.90 11.14 11.60
CA GLU A 35 8.99 12.37 10.79
C GLU A 35 10.38 12.48 10.13
N SER A 36 10.64 11.64 9.14
CA SER A 36 11.90 11.67 8.39
C SER A 36 11.79 10.95 7.03
N TYR A 37 12.92 10.79 6.33
CA TYR A 37 13.02 9.88 5.18
C TYR A 37 13.69 8.54 5.55
N ALA A 38 13.83 8.28 6.86
CA ALA A 38 14.36 7.03 7.37
C ALA A 38 13.30 5.93 7.28
N GLY A 39 13.73 4.68 7.17
CA GLY A 39 12.85 3.52 7.22
C GLY A 39 12.45 3.19 8.65
N ASP A 40 11.70 4.07 9.30
CA ASP A 40 11.28 3.96 10.70
C ASP A 40 9.82 3.55 10.88
N ASN A 41 9.09 3.32 9.77
CA ASN A 41 7.70 2.89 9.74
C ASN A 41 7.55 1.49 9.10
N PRO A 42 8.09 0.43 9.73
CA PRO A 42 8.10 -0.90 9.17
C PRO A 42 6.69 -1.45 8.97
N LEU A 43 6.54 -2.36 8.01
CA LEU A 43 5.26 -3.01 7.79
C LEU A 43 4.86 -3.90 8.96
N LEU A 44 3.57 -3.86 9.28
CA LEU A 44 2.97 -4.65 10.33
C LEU A 44 2.22 -5.85 9.75
N THR A 45 2.26 -6.97 10.45
CA THR A 45 1.47 -8.15 10.08
C THR A 45 0.00 -7.88 10.34
N TYR A 46 -0.77 -7.85 9.25
CA TYR A 46 -2.22 -7.74 9.32
C TYR A 46 -2.87 -9.12 9.42
N GLN A 47 -2.40 -10.07 8.60
CA GLN A 47 -2.92 -11.43 8.59
C GLN A 47 -1.81 -12.44 8.30
N HIS A 48 -1.90 -13.59 8.95
CA HIS A 48 -1.07 -14.76 8.71
C HIS A 48 -1.96 -16.00 8.83
N GLY A 49 -1.71 -17.00 7.99
CA GLY A 49 -2.45 -18.24 8.06
C GLY A 49 -1.99 -19.28 7.06
N THR A 50 -2.68 -20.42 7.09
CA THR A 50 -2.50 -21.51 6.13
C THR A 50 -3.83 -21.87 5.50
N LEU A 51 -3.81 -22.29 4.24
CA LEU A 51 -5.00 -22.78 3.51
C LEU A 51 -4.59 -23.69 2.34
N ARG A 52 -5.55 -24.28 1.64
CA ARG A 52 -5.29 -24.98 0.37
C ARG A 52 -5.78 -24.11 -0.79
N GLY A 53 -4.87 -23.59 -1.60
CA GLY A 53 -5.19 -22.60 -2.64
C GLY A 53 -4.01 -21.71 -3.02
N ASP A 54 -4.27 -20.47 -3.42
CA ASP A 54 -3.25 -19.50 -3.83
C ASP A 54 -3.76 -18.06 -3.54
N LEU A 55 -3.01 -17.06 -3.99
CA LEU A 55 -3.38 -15.65 -3.94
C LEU A 55 -3.22 -14.98 -5.29
N ILE A 56 -3.96 -13.89 -5.48
CA ILE A 56 -3.82 -12.96 -6.61
C ILE A 56 -3.68 -11.56 -6.06
N TYR A 57 -2.69 -10.84 -6.57
CA TYR A 57 -2.59 -9.39 -6.40
C TYR A 57 -2.63 -8.72 -7.77
N THR A 58 -3.54 -7.78 -7.96
CA THR A 58 -3.68 -7.02 -9.21
C THR A 58 -3.80 -5.52 -8.94
N ILE A 59 -3.19 -4.71 -9.80
CA ILE A 59 -3.40 -3.26 -9.84
C ILE A 59 -4.34 -2.84 -10.97
N GLY A 60 -4.78 -3.80 -11.79
CA GLY A 60 -5.65 -3.54 -12.93
C GLY A 60 -5.03 -2.55 -13.90
N ASN A 61 -5.80 -1.52 -14.28
CA ASN A 61 -5.33 -0.42 -15.12
C ASN A 61 -4.83 0.80 -14.31
N SER A 62 -4.45 0.62 -13.05
CA SER A 62 -3.92 1.69 -12.20
C SER A 62 -2.73 2.40 -12.83
N LYS A 63 -2.68 3.72 -12.63
CA LYS A 63 -1.59 4.60 -13.01
C LYS A 63 -1.58 5.83 -12.14
N TYR A 64 -0.44 6.48 -12.01
CA TYR A 64 -0.36 7.74 -11.28
C TYR A 64 -1.36 8.77 -11.83
N SER A 65 -2.18 9.35 -10.95
CA SER A 65 -3.24 10.28 -11.36
C SER A 65 -2.76 11.71 -11.60
N GLY A 66 -1.58 12.08 -11.10
CA GLY A 66 -1.28 13.48 -10.83
C GLY A 66 -2.21 14.05 -9.75
N ARG A 67 -2.33 15.37 -9.67
CA ARG A 67 -3.13 16.05 -8.63
C ARG A 67 -4.63 15.88 -8.88
N LEU A 68 -5.29 15.15 -7.99
CA LEU A 68 -6.73 15.02 -7.93
C LEU A 68 -7.34 16.22 -7.21
N HIS A 69 -7.94 17.13 -7.99
CA HIS A 69 -8.62 18.32 -7.47
C HIS A 69 -9.96 17.98 -6.81
N PRO A 70 -10.54 18.87 -5.98
CA PRO A 70 -11.88 18.68 -5.43
C PRO A 70 -12.91 18.32 -6.51
N ASN A 71 -13.76 17.33 -6.21
CA ASN A 71 -14.74 16.71 -7.11
C ASN A 71 -14.19 15.87 -8.28
N ALA A 72 -12.87 15.82 -8.49
CA ALA A 72 -12.29 14.90 -9.46
C ALA A 72 -12.31 13.46 -8.94
N THR A 73 -12.33 12.51 -9.87
CA THR A 73 -12.37 11.08 -9.60
C THR A 73 -11.18 10.36 -10.24
N TYR A 74 -10.67 9.37 -9.54
CA TYR A 74 -9.69 8.39 -10.02
C TYR A 74 -10.36 7.02 -10.06
N THR A 75 -10.46 6.43 -11.25
CA THR A 75 -11.18 5.18 -11.51
C THR A 75 -10.21 4.12 -11.99
N VAL A 76 -10.31 2.92 -11.41
CA VAL A 76 -9.48 1.76 -11.76
C VAL A 76 -10.39 0.55 -11.98
N ASP A 77 -10.15 -0.17 -13.05
CA ASP A 77 -10.76 -1.46 -13.34
C ASP A 77 -9.80 -2.58 -12.93
N LEU A 78 -10.29 -3.48 -12.09
CA LEU A 78 -9.57 -4.58 -11.46
C LEU A 78 -10.28 -5.88 -11.85
N SER A 79 -9.62 -6.71 -12.66
CA SER A 79 -10.15 -8.02 -13.03
C SER A 79 -9.40 -9.13 -12.32
N ILE A 80 -10.13 -10.11 -11.83
CA ILE A 80 -9.60 -11.36 -11.27
C ILE A 80 -10.32 -12.55 -11.89
N GLU A 81 -9.60 -13.66 -12.03
CA GLU A 81 -10.12 -14.95 -12.46
C GLU A 81 -9.57 -15.99 -11.48
N LEU A 82 -10.44 -16.66 -10.71
CA LEU A 82 -10.03 -17.75 -9.83
C LEU A 82 -10.31 -19.11 -10.51
N PRO A 83 -9.62 -20.19 -10.09
CA PRO A 83 -9.91 -21.55 -10.54
C PRO A 83 -11.38 -21.97 -10.30
N GLU A 84 -11.86 -22.94 -11.09
CA GLU A 84 -13.20 -23.48 -10.92
C GLU A 84 -13.36 -24.12 -9.53
N GLY A 85 -14.44 -23.78 -8.82
CA GLY A 85 -14.69 -24.28 -7.47
C GLY A 85 -13.91 -23.54 -6.36
N ALA A 86 -13.08 -22.55 -6.72
CA ALA A 86 -12.40 -21.71 -5.74
C ALA A 86 -13.37 -20.83 -4.95
N THR A 87 -13.04 -20.56 -3.69
CA THR A 87 -13.81 -19.69 -2.79
C THR A 87 -12.90 -18.64 -2.17
N VAL A 88 -13.36 -17.40 -2.12
CA VAL A 88 -12.60 -16.29 -1.53
C VAL A 88 -12.55 -16.46 -0.01
N GLU A 89 -11.34 -16.49 0.54
CA GLU A 89 -11.08 -16.55 2.00
C GLU A 89 -10.79 -15.16 2.56
N PHE A 90 -10.14 -14.32 1.75
CA PHE A 90 -9.76 -12.96 2.14
C PHE A 90 -9.69 -12.06 0.90
N ALA A 91 -10.22 -10.84 1.00
CA ALA A 91 -10.06 -9.83 -0.05
C ALA A 91 -9.82 -8.44 0.54
N ARG A 92 -8.81 -7.76 0.01
CA ARG A 92 -8.28 -6.51 0.55
C ARG A 92 -8.00 -5.52 -0.57
N LEU A 93 -8.67 -4.37 -0.54
CA LEU A 93 -8.40 -3.26 -1.44
C LEU A 93 -7.41 -2.31 -0.77
N TYR A 94 -6.46 -1.80 -1.54
CA TYR A 94 -5.48 -0.82 -1.10
C TYR A 94 -5.55 0.42 -1.98
N THR A 95 -5.69 1.60 -1.39
CA THR A 95 -5.54 2.87 -2.09
C THR A 95 -4.21 3.50 -1.68
N TYR A 96 -3.31 3.65 -2.64
CA TYR A 96 -2.00 4.27 -2.43
C TYR A 96 -2.08 5.73 -2.85
N TRP A 97 -1.92 6.65 -1.92
CA TRP A 97 -2.03 8.08 -2.16
C TRP A 97 -0.79 8.83 -1.67
N THR A 98 -0.57 10.03 -2.20
CA THR A 98 0.64 10.82 -1.94
C THR A 98 0.35 12.31 -2.17
N TRP A 99 1.31 13.17 -1.83
CA TRP A 99 1.29 14.60 -2.16
C TRP A 99 -0.05 15.26 -1.79
N SER A 100 -0.54 15.03 -0.57
CA SER A 100 -1.81 15.61 -0.10
C SER A 100 -1.57 16.95 0.62
N TYR A 101 -2.14 18.03 0.09
CA TYR A 101 -1.88 19.38 0.60
C TYR A 101 -2.98 20.39 0.21
N ILE A 102 -3.02 21.49 0.95
CA ILE A 102 -3.73 22.72 0.60
C ILE A 102 -2.72 23.87 0.56
N GLU A 103 -2.73 24.66 -0.51
CA GLU A 103 -1.71 25.70 -0.77
C GLU A 103 -0.27 25.18 -0.69
N ALA A 104 0.43 25.40 0.43
CA ALA A 104 1.77 24.90 0.71
C ALA A 104 1.84 24.01 1.96
N GLU A 105 0.70 23.71 2.59
CA GLU A 105 0.60 22.98 3.86
C GLU A 105 0.13 21.54 3.63
N GLY A 106 0.89 20.58 4.17
CA GLY A 106 0.52 19.16 4.12
C GLY A 106 -0.73 18.85 4.92
N THR A 107 -1.62 18.03 4.37
CA THR A 107 -2.86 17.63 5.02
C THR A 107 -3.27 16.23 4.57
N TYR A 108 -4.13 15.54 5.32
CA TYR A 108 -4.65 14.24 4.92
C TYR A 108 -5.81 14.38 3.91
N PRO A 109 -5.91 13.47 2.93
CA PRO A 109 -6.87 13.59 1.83
C PRO A 109 -8.31 13.33 2.30
N ASP A 110 -9.27 14.03 1.69
CA ASP A 110 -10.70 13.75 1.88
C ASP A 110 -11.17 12.82 0.74
N MET A 111 -11.09 11.51 0.99
CA MET A 111 -11.44 10.48 0.01
C MET A 111 -12.79 9.85 0.30
N LEU A 112 -13.65 9.82 -0.70
CA LEU A 112 -14.78 8.89 -0.77
C LEU A 112 -14.41 7.78 -1.74
N VAL A 113 -14.50 6.53 -1.29
CA VAL A 113 -14.12 5.37 -2.09
C VAL A 113 -15.33 4.47 -2.31
N THR A 114 -15.53 4.07 -3.56
CA THR A 114 -16.51 3.04 -3.91
C THR A 114 -15.83 1.86 -4.58
N PHE A 115 -16.27 0.65 -4.28
CA PHE A 115 -15.81 -0.59 -4.92
C PHE A 115 -17.02 -1.44 -5.31
N GLY A 116 -17.08 -1.90 -6.56
CA GLY A 116 -18.25 -2.62 -7.06
C GLY A 116 -19.55 -1.80 -7.00
N GLY A 117 -19.45 -0.47 -7.02
CA GLY A 117 -20.59 0.44 -6.89
C GLY A 117 -21.06 0.69 -5.45
N MET A 118 -20.45 0.07 -4.43
CA MET A 118 -20.76 0.33 -3.02
C MET A 118 -19.71 1.22 -2.39
N GLU A 119 -20.14 2.20 -1.58
CA GLU A 119 -19.24 3.01 -0.77
C GLU A 119 -18.60 2.15 0.33
N ILE A 120 -17.29 2.27 0.48
CA ILE A 120 -16.49 1.53 1.46
C ILE A 120 -15.65 2.50 2.27
N THR A 121 -15.44 2.16 3.54
CA THR A 121 -14.59 2.93 4.47
C THR A 121 -13.35 2.12 4.81
N PRO A 122 -12.17 2.75 4.92
CA PRO A 122 -10.98 2.02 5.32
C PRO A 122 -11.10 1.58 6.78
N ASP A 123 -10.81 0.32 7.06
CA ASP A 123 -10.69 -0.20 8.43
C ASP A 123 -9.26 -0.05 8.98
N GLN A 124 -8.28 0.23 8.10
CA GLN A 124 -6.92 0.55 8.50
C GLN A 124 -6.33 1.64 7.60
N ALA A 125 -5.57 2.56 8.20
CA ALA A 125 -4.86 3.62 7.49
C ALA A 125 -3.43 3.72 8.01
N PHE A 126 -2.47 3.71 7.08
CA PHE A 126 -1.06 3.96 7.34
C PHE A 126 -0.65 5.21 6.61
N THR A 127 0.09 6.08 7.30
CA THR A 127 0.55 7.33 6.72
C THR A 127 1.95 7.61 7.18
N ASP A 128 2.71 8.25 6.32
CA ASP A 128 4.02 8.74 6.65
C ASP A 128 4.24 10.10 6.01
N ARG A 129 5.19 10.87 6.52
CA ARG A 129 5.52 12.20 6.04
C ARG A 129 6.98 12.54 6.32
N LYS A 130 7.52 13.38 5.43
CA LYS A 130 8.88 13.90 5.50
C LYS A 130 9.20 14.60 6.84
N GLY A 131 8.22 15.30 7.43
CA GLY A 131 8.37 15.99 8.72
C GLY A 131 9.19 17.28 8.71
N LYS A 132 9.73 17.68 7.55
CA LYS A 132 10.53 18.91 7.42
C LYS A 132 10.22 19.70 6.15
N SER A 133 10.08 21.02 6.29
CA SER A 133 9.94 21.93 5.15
C SER A 133 11.17 21.92 4.22
N PRO A 134 11.01 22.31 2.94
CA PRO A 134 9.74 22.51 2.23
C PRO A 134 9.11 21.17 1.82
N TYR A 135 7.82 21.20 1.43
CA TYR A 135 7.07 20.03 0.94
C TYR A 135 6.93 18.89 1.95
N ASP A 136 6.63 19.24 3.20
CA ASP A 136 6.21 18.24 4.19
C ASP A 136 4.75 17.81 3.91
N TYR A 137 4.58 17.01 2.86
CA TYR A 137 3.30 16.47 2.44
C TYR A 137 3.22 14.98 2.77
N PRO A 138 2.13 14.52 3.41
CA PRO A 138 2.00 13.13 3.73
C PRO A 138 1.73 12.28 2.48
N ALA A 139 2.05 10.99 2.61
CA ALA A 139 1.58 9.91 1.77
C ALA A 139 0.94 8.83 2.65
N GLY A 140 0.24 7.89 2.02
CA GLY A 140 -0.41 6.83 2.78
C GLY A 140 -0.94 5.67 1.96
N THR A 141 -1.20 4.60 2.70
CA THR A 141 -1.91 3.41 2.27
C THR A 141 -3.17 3.31 3.11
N TYR A 142 -4.33 3.43 2.48
CA TYR A 142 -5.60 3.07 3.14
C TYR A 142 -6.02 1.69 2.67
N CYS A 143 -6.44 0.86 3.62
CA CYS A 143 -6.75 -0.54 3.43
C CYS A 143 -8.23 -0.78 3.75
N TYR A 144 -8.92 -1.54 2.89
CA TYR A 144 -10.37 -1.77 2.96
C TYR A 144 -10.65 -3.26 2.90
N ASN A 145 -11.43 -3.78 3.86
CA ASN A 145 -11.95 -5.13 3.80
C ASN A 145 -13.04 -5.17 2.72
N VAL A 146 -12.81 -5.96 1.68
CA VAL A 146 -13.72 -6.08 0.53
C VAL A 146 -14.19 -7.52 0.28
N ILE A 147 -14.08 -8.40 1.28
CA ILE A 147 -14.43 -9.81 1.13
C ILE A 147 -15.88 -10.01 0.65
N ASP A 148 -16.82 -9.22 1.18
CA ASP A 148 -18.25 -9.32 0.82
C ASP A 148 -18.56 -8.78 -0.58
N GLN A 149 -17.58 -8.14 -1.24
CA GLN A 149 -17.72 -7.54 -2.56
C GLN A 149 -17.04 -8.35 -3.65
N VAL A 150 -16.23 -9.34 -3.29
CA VAL A 150 -15.41 -10.11 -4.23
C VAL A 150 -15.92 -11.54 -4.31
N ASP A 151 -16.46 -11.89 -5.47
CA ASP A 151 -16.81 -13.25 -5.87
C ASP A 151 -15.59 -14.00 -6.44
N SER A 152 -15.77 -15.28 -6.80
CA SER A 152 -14.73 -16.18 -7.33
C SER A 152 -14.19 -15.79 -8.73
N GLY A 153 -14.49 -14.59 -9.22
CA GLY A 153 -14.07 -14.08 -10.52
C GLY A 153 -14.91 -12.86 -10.88
N GLY A 154 -14.35 -11.94 -11.66
CA GLY A 154 -15.09 -10.77 -12.11
C GLY A 154 -14.23 -9.57 -12.48
N ALA A 155 -14.90 -8.56 -13.02
CA ALA A 155 -14.34 -7.24 -13.26
C ALA A 155 -14.98 -6.26 -12.29
N TYR A 156 -14.16 -5.71 -11.40
CA TYR A 156 -14.56 -4.76 -10.37
C TYR A 156 -14.05 -3.37 -10.72
N THR A 157 -14.82 -2.34 -10.42
CA THR A 157 -14.38 -0.95 -10.55
C THR A 157 -14.22 -0.34 -9.17
N ALA A 158 -13.03 0.19 -8.90
CA ALA A 158 -12.74 1.04 -7.75
C ALA A 158 -12.76 2.51 -8.19
N VAL A 159 -13.42 3.37 -7.42
CA VAL A 159 -13.46 4.81 -7.68
C VAL A 159 -13.09 5.55 -6.40
N VAL A 160 -12.07 6.40 -6.47
CA VAL A 160 -11.74 7.38 -5.44
C VAL A 160 -12.19 8.74 -5.91
N ARG A 161 -13.00 9.43 -5.11
CA ARG A 161 -13.40 10.82 -5.33
C ARG A 161 -12.79 11.72 -4.27
N ASN A 162 -12.17 12.81 -4.70
CA ASN A 162 -11.82 13.89 -3.78
C ASN A 162 -13.09 14.64 -3.38
N VAL A 163 -13.51 14.52 -2.14
CA VAL A 163 -14.72 15.15 -1.58
C VAL A 163 -14.42 16.38 -0.73
N ALA A 164 -13.18 16.88 -0.77
CA ALA A 164 -12.82 18.11 -0.10
C ALA A 164 -13.73 19.27 -0.52
N THR A 165 -14.11 20.10 0.46
CA THR A 165 -14.90 21.32 0.22
C THR A 165 -14.02 22.56 0.13
N ASP A 166 -12.74 22.43 0.44
CA ASP A 166 -11.69 23.42 0.27
C ASP A 166 -10.83 23.11 -0.98
N PHE A 167 -9.63 23.71 -1.09
CA PHE A 167 -8.74 23.51 -2.24
C PHE A 167 -7.75 22.33 -2.07
N LYS A 168 -8.02 21.41 -1.14
CA LYS A 168 -7.18 20.24 -0.90
C LYS A 168 -7.09 19.34 -2.14
N LYS A 169 -5.88 18.90 -2.43
CA LYS A 169 -5.52 18.03 -3.55
C LYS A 169 -4.54 16.98 -3.09
N PHE A 170 -4.60 15.82 -3.73
CA PHE A 170 -3.69 14.70 -3.49
C PHE A 170 -3.47 13.92 -4.78
N GLY A 171 -2.40 13.13 -4.85
CA GLY A 171 -2.17 12.19 -5.94
C GLY A 171 -2.54 10.76 -5.54
N MET A 172 -3.07 10.00 -6.49
CA MET A 172 -3.20 8.56 -6.40
C MET A 172 -2.02 7.92 -7.13
N ASN A 173 -1.25 7.12 -6.41
CA ASN A 173 -0.21 6.25 -6.98
C ASN A 173 -0.84 5.04 -7.67
N GLY A 174 -1.94 4.52 -7.11
CA GLY A 174 -2.70 3.43 -7.69
C GLY A 174 -3.68 2.83 -6.70
N ILE A 175 -4.41 1.82 -7.17
CA ILE A 175 -5.26 0.97 -6.34
C ILE A 175 -4.85 -0.49 -6.60
N GLY A 176 -4.68 -1.26 -5.53
CA GLY A 176 -4.38 -2.69 -5.59
C GLY A 176 -5.51 -3.51 -4.97
N LEU A 177 -5.75 -4.70 -5.50
CA LEU A 177 -6.65 -5.70 -4.93
C LEU A 177 -5.86 -6.98 -4.66
N LEU A 178 -5.81 -7.40 -3.40
CA LEU A 178 -5.32 -8.70 -2.96
C LEU A 178 -6.53 -9.62 -2.71
N VAL A 179 -6.48 -10.81 -3.26
CA VAL A 179 -7.45 -11.89 -3.00
C VAL A 179 -6.68 -13.14 -2.64
N ILE A 180 -7.00 -13.73 -1.50
CA ILE A 180 -6.51 -15.04 -1.09
C ILE A 180 -7.72 -15.98 -1.09
N TYR A 181 -7.56 -17.14 -1.72
CA TYR A 181 -8.68 -18.03 -2.00
C TYR A 181 -8.33 -19.48 -1.69
N ASN A 182 -9.34 -20.23 -1.24
CA ASN A 182 -9.28 -21.68 -1.19
C ASN A 182 -9.53 -22.25 -2.58
N ASP A 183 -8.69 -23.16 -3.03
CA ASP A 183 -8.87 -24.00 -4.21
C ASP A 183 -8.72 -25.47 -3.76
N PRO A 184 -9.80 -26.28 -3.79
CA PRO A 184 -9.76 -27.68 -3.38
C PRO A 184 -8.70 -28.52 -4.10
N ASP A 185 -8.36 -28.16 -5.34
CA ASP A 185 -7.37 -28.85 -6.17
C ASP A 185 -5.98 -28.19 -6.09
N GLY A 186 -5.87 -27.10 -5.32
CA GLY A 186 -4.64 -26.35 -5.10
C GLY A 186 -3.69 -26.98 -4.08
N ASP A 187 -2.55 -26.32 -3.90
CA ASP A 187 -1.53 -26.70 -2.95
C ASP A 187 -1.78 -26.11 -1.56
N GLU A 188 -1.23 -26.73 -0.51
CA GLU A 188 -1.26 -26.12 0.83
C GLU A 188 -0.31 -24.92 0.85
N ILE A 189 -0.79 -23.76 1.26
CA ILE A 189 0.01 -22.56 1.39
C ILE A 189 0.06 -22.04 2.82
N GLU A 190 1.16 -21.35 3.15
CA GLU A 190 1.27 -20.46 4.29
C GLU A 190 1.54 -19.05 3.77
N TYR A 191 0.79 -18.07 4.27
CA TYR A 191 0.84 -16.68 3.78
C TYR A 191 0.94 -15.65 4.90
N TRP A 192 1.53 -14.51 4.57
CA TRP A 192 1.61 -13.32 5.42
C TRP A 192 1.21 -12.10 4.61
N VAL A 193 0.23 -11.36 5.09
CA VAL A 193 -0.18 -10.05 4.59
C VAL A 193 0.40 -8.99 5.52
N LYS A 194 1.32 -8.18 4.99
CA LYS A 194 1.90 -7.06 5.72
C LYS A 194 1.45 -5.74 5.14
N GLU A 195 1.04 -4.82 6.02
CA GLU A 195 0.48 -3.53 5.65
C GLU A 195 1.26 -2.40 6.33
N GLY A 196 1.36 -1.26 5.65
CA GLY A 196 2.11 -0.11 6.14
C GLY A 196 2.25 1.00 5.10
N CYS A 197 2.97 2.04 5.47
CA CYS A 197 3.40 3.12 4.61
C CYS A 197 4.69 3.70 5.18
N ASP A 198 5.73 3.76 4.36
CA ASP A 198 7.05 4.29 4.71
C ASP A 198 7.58 5.07 3.51
N ILE A 199 7.87 6.36 3.70
CA ILE A 199 8.44 7.29 2.72
C ILE A 199 9.94 7.30 2.95
N ILE A 200 10.62 6.48 2.17
CA ILE A 200 12.06 6.27 2.33
C ILE A 200 12.80 7.00 1.22
N TYR A 201 13.83 7.76 1.60
CA TYR A 201 14.69 8.45 0.63
C TYR A 201 16.08 8.72 1.20
N ALA A 202 17.07 8.01 0.66
CA ALA A 202 18.48 8.25 0.96
C ALA A 202 18.93 9.54 0.27
N ASN A 203 19.36 10.52 1.06
CA ASN A 203 19.94 11.76 0.55
C ASN A 203 20.94 12.32 1.56
N GLU A 204 22.22 12.18 1.20
CA GLU A 204 23.35 12.64 2.00
C GLU A 204 23.37 14.15 2.22
N GLU A 205 22.85 14.95 1.27
CA GLU A 205 22.79 16.42 1.39
C GLU A 205 21.83 16.87 2.49
N VAL A 206 20.80 16.09 2.79
CA VAL A 206 19.84 16.33 3.88
C VAL A 206 20.07 15.42 5.09
N GLY A 207 21.22 14.75 5.12
CA GLY A 207 21.72 13.97 6.26
C GLY A 207 21.05 12.62 6.47
N ILE A 208 20.49 12.00 5.43
CA ILE A 208 19.87 10.67 5.51
C ILE A 208 20.73 9.69 4.71
N THR A 209 21.39 8.79 5.42
CA THR A 209 22.23 7.73 4.83
C THR A 209 21.36 6.62 4.21
N ALA A 210 21.95 5.78 3.37
CA ALA A 210 21.25 4.61 2.84
C ALA A 210 20.86 3.61 3.94
N GLU A 211 21.65 3.50 5.01
CA GLU A 211 21.34 2.65 6.16
C GLU A 211 20.12 3.17 6.92
N GLU A 212 20.03 4.48 7.15
CA GLU A 212 18.85 5.10 7.76
C GLU A 212 17.64 5.01 6.83
N ALA A 213 17.82 5.17 5.52
CA ALA A 213 16.80 4.98 4.50
C ALA A 213 16.63 3.49 4.11
N THR A 214 16.63 2.60 5.10
CA THR A 214 16.32 1.18 4.95
C THR A 214 15.31 0.79 6.02
N THR A 215 14.21 0.15 5.62
CA THR A 215 13.20 -0.37 6.54
C THR A 215 13.32 -1.90 6.59
N GLU A 216 13.19 -2.46 7.78
CA GLU A 216 13.25 -3.90 8.01
C GLU A 216 11.97 -4.39 8.68
N PHE A 217 11.48 -5.55 8.26
CA PHE A 217 10.38 -6.24 8.90
C PHE A 217 10.63 -7.75 8.83
N VAL A 218 10.06 -8.50 9.77
CA VAL A 218 10.29 -9.93 9.93
C VAL A 218 9.01 -10.68 9.63
N PHE A 219 9.01 -11.73 8.81
CA PHE A 219 7.87 -12.65 8.73
C PHE A 219 7.85 -13.52 9.99
N GLU A 220 6.83 -13.37 10.82
CA GLU A 220 6.76 -14.07 12.10
C GLU A 220 6.36 -15.54 11.90
N GLY A 221 7.00 -16.43 12.64
CA GLY A 221 6.75 -17.87 12.56
C GLY A 221 8.04 -18.65 12.28
N ASP A 222 8.02 -19.94 12.63
CA ASP A 222 9.11 -20.85 12.30
C ASP A 222 8.73 -21.63 11.03
N VAL A 223 9.46 -21.43 9.93
CA VAL A 223 9.47 -22.45 8.87
C VAL A 223 10.21 -23.64 9.46
N HIS A 224 9.49 -24.64 9.98
CA HIS A 224 10.15 -25.76 10.64
C HIS A 224 11.14 -26.42 9.69
N GLN A 225 12.32 -26.75 10.20
CA GLN A 225 13.43 -27.28 9.39
C GLN A 225 13.07 -28.59 8.67
N GLY A 226 12.03 -29.32 9.14
CA GLY A 226 11.45 -30.48 8.47
C GLY A 226 10.52 -30.13 7.30
N ASP A 227 9.90 -28.94 7.29
CA ASP A 227 9.02 -28.46 6.23
C ASP A 227 9.79 -27.91 5.02
N VAL A 228 11.05 -27.46 5.20
CA VAL A 228 11.88 -26.89 4.11
C VAL A 228 12.09 -27.88 2.95
N ALA A 229 12.16 -29.19 3.25
CA ALA A 229 12.27 -30.22 2.22
C ALA A 229 11.01 -30.36 1.35
N ASP A 230 9.86 -29.94 1.89
CA ASP A 230 8.55 -30.01 1.24
C ASP A 230 8.17 -28.69 0.54
N VAL A 231 8.89 -27.59 0.82
CA VAL A 231 8.70 -26.29 0.16
C VAL A 231 9.16 -26.36 -1.29
N THR A 232 8.21 -26.21 -2.21
CA THR A 232 8.48 -26.24 -3.66
C THR A 232 8.63 -24.85 -4.28
N ARG A 233 8.02 -23.83 -3.65
CA ARG A 233 8.00 -22.44 -4.13
C ARG A 233 7.95 -21.47 -2.94
N ALA A 234 8.66 -20.36 -3.08
CA ALA A 234 8.50 -19.15 -2.28
C ALA A 234 8.33 -17.96 -3.23
N THR A 235 7.37 -17.09 -2.95
CA THR A 235 7.13 -15.84 -3.69
C THR A 235 7.37 -14.67 -2.74
N LEU A 236 7.57 -13.46 -3.25
CA LEU A 236 7.48 -12.22 -2.49
C LEU A 236 6.91 -11.19 -3.45
N ILE A 237 5.72 -10.67 -3.15
CA ILE A 237 5.13 -9.57 -3.93
C ILE A 237 5.36 -8.29 -3.15
N THR A 238 5.96 -7.30 -3.81
CA THR A 238 6.20 -5.98 -3.24
C THR A 238 5.59 -4.92 -4.15
N VAL A 239 5.06 -3.86 -3.56
CA VAL A 239 4.35 -2.77 -4.20
C VAL A 239 5.12 -1.53 -3.85
N VAL A 240 5.90 -1.03 -4.79
CA VAL A 240 6.56 0.26 -4.67
C VAL A 240 5.64 1.29 -5.34
N ALA A 241 4.81 1.98 -4.56
CA ALA A 241 3.70 2.80 -5.05
C ALA A 241 4.16 3.98 -5.93
N SER A 242 5.35 4.48 -5.67
CA SER A 242 6.05 5.48 -6.46
C SER A 242 7.55 5.19 -6.29
N GLY A 243 8.43 5.65 -7.17
CA GLY A 243 9.88 5.48 -7.09
C GLY A 243 10.64 6.11 -8.25
#